data_AF-Q7UGD3-F1
#
_entry.id   AF-Q7UGD3-F1
#
_cell.length_a   1.000
_cell.length_b   1.000
_cell.length_c   1.000
_cell.angle_alpha   90.00
_cell.angle_beta   90.00
_cell.angle_gamma   90.00
#
_symmetry.space_group_name_H-M   'P 1'
#
loop_
_entity.id
_entity.type
_entity.pdbx_description
1 polymer ?
#
loop_
_entity_poly.entity_id
_entity_poly.type
_entity_poly.pdbx_seq_one_letter_code
_entity_poly.pdbx_strand_id
1 'polypeptide(L)'
;MSRTLLSIAFTTIVLSSLSAVVADDASSAAPDTPVLFEDDFEGRSKLGEGYRTGRGMEAGWNIRDGVLFGEQVRDDHGSTMRKQMEFGDLHVSFDFRFSGGSRFNFVIDDNNEKSVHAGHVARASVSPKRISISDDKLGSMNLDVREKRKQKSLPPE
;
A
#
# COMPACT_ATOMS: atom_id res chain seq x y z
N MET A 1 26.05 -15.48 73.00
CA MET A 1 24.81 -16.08 72.46
C MET A 1 24.41 -15.28 71.22
N SER A 2 24.80 -15.74 70.03
CA SER A 2 24.53 -15.03 68.77
C SER A 2 23.28 -15.62 68.12
N ARG A 3 22.26 -14.79 67.84
CA ARG A 3 21.01 -15.21 67.21
C ARG A 3 21.10 -14.96 65.70
N THR A 4 21.19 -16.03 64.93
CA THR A 4 21.13 -16.00 63.47
C THR A 4 19.68 -15.77 63.04
N LEU A 5 19.40 -14.65 62.38
CA LEU A 5 18.10 -14.37 61.75
C LEU A 5 18.08 -15.00 60.35
N LEU A 6 17.22 -16.01 60.17
CA LEU A 6 16.95 -16.65 58.89
C LEU A 6 15.88 -15.81 58.16
N SER A 7 16.29 -15.10 57.11
CA SER A 7 15.37 -14.33 56.27
C SER A 7 14.90 -15.21 55.11
N ILE A 8 13.63 -15.62 55.12
CA ILE A 8 13.01 -16.39 54.04
C ILE A 8 12.49 -15.37 53.01
N ALA A 9 13.14 -15.32 51.84
CA ALA A 9 12.65 -14.54 50.71
C ALA A 9 11.62 -15.37 49.92
N PHE A 10 10.39 -14.88 49.83
CA PHE A 10 9.37 -15.42 48.94
C PHE A 10 9.56 -14.82 47.55
N THR A 11 10.07 -15.63 46.60
CA THR A 11 10.17 -15.24 45.19
C THR A 11 8.87 -15.63 44.48
N THR A 12 8.01 -14.66 44.19
CA THR A 12 6.81 -14.84 43.36
C THR A 12 7.22 -14.92 41.88
N ILE A 13 7.12 -16.11 41.30
CA ILE A 13 7.30 -16.33 39.85
C ILE A 13 5.97 -16.00 39.17
N VAL A 14 5.93 -14.90 38.42
CA VAL A 14 4.79 -14.56 37.55
C VAL A 14 4.99 -15.25 36.21
N LEU A 15 4.19 -16.28 35.95
CA LEU A 15 4.18 -17.01 34.68
C LEU A 15 3.29 -16.25 33.69
N SER A 16 3.89 -15.38 32.87
CA SER A 16 3.20 -14.69 31.78
C SER A 16 2.99 -15.64 30.61
N SER A 17 1.75 -16.11 30.42
CA SER A 17 1.34 -16.86 29.23
C SER A 17 1.37 -15.96 28.01
N LEU A 18 2.32 -16.20 27.11
CA LEU A 18 2.39 -15.54 25.81
C LEU A 18 1.39 -16.22 24.88
N SER A 19 0.22 -15.60 24.67
CA SER A 19 -0.70 -16.05 23.63
C SER A 19 -0.06 -15.78 22.27
N ALA A 20 0.43 -16.82 21.60
CA ALA A 20 0.79 -16.76 20.20
C ALA A 20 -0.49 -16.47 19.41
N VAL A 21 -0.63 -15.23 18.93
CA VAL A 21 -1.63 -14.90 17.91
C VAL A 21 -1.11 -15.55 16.63
N VAL A 22 -1.60 -16.75 16.35
CA VAL A 22 -1.48 -17.35 15.02
C VAL A 22 -2.33 -16.46 14.13
N ALA A 23 -1.69 -15.66 13.29
CA ALA A 23 -2.37 -14.97 12.21
C ALA A 23 -2.95 -16.07 11.32
N ASP A 24 -4.27 -16.19 11.33
CA ASP A 24 -4.98 -17.03 10.38
C ASP A 24 -4.61 -16.51 9.00
N ASP A 25 -3.93 -17.35 8.21
CA ASP A 25 -3.51 -17.03 6.87
C ASP A 25 -4.79 -16.97 6.03
N ALA A 26 -5.42 -15.80 6.02
CA ALA A 26 -6.59 -15.49 5.21
C ALA A 26 -6.17 -15.44 3.73
N SER A 27 -5.61 -16.53 3.24
CA SER A 27 -5.53 -16.83 1.82
C SER A 27 -6.96 -17.15 1.40
N SER A 28 -7.71 -16.11 1.03
CA SER A 28 -8.89 -16.32 0.20
C SER A 28 -8.36 -17.04 -1.04
N ALA A 29 -8.64 -18.34 -1.14
CA ALA A 29 -8.21 -19.14 -2.29
C ALA A 29 -8.62 -18.38 -3.54
N ALA A 30 -7.66 -17.74 -4.19
CA ALA A 30 -7.89 -17.03 -5.42
C ALA A 30 -8.49 -18.06 -6.40
N PRO A 31 -9.51 -17.72 -7.19
CA PRO A 31 -9.92 -18.59 -8.29
C PRO A 31 -8.67 -18.96 -9.10
N ASP A 32 -8.65 -20.16 -9.70
CA ASP A 32 -7.57 -20.67 -10.59
C ASP A 32 -7.37 -19.70 -11.78
N THR A 33 -6.73 -18.58 -11.50
CA THR A 33 -6.58 -17.42 -12.38
C THR A 33 -5.12 -17.41 -12.79
N PRO A 34 -4.81 -17.40 -14.09
CA PRO A 34 -3.44 -17.37 -14.55
C PRO A 34 -2.74 -16.13 -14.00
N VAL A 35 -1.53 -16.32 -13.44
CA VAL A 35 -0.68 -15.21 -13.02
C VAL A 35 -0.26 -14.43 -14.26
N LEU A 36 -0.79 -13.22 -14.41
CA LEU A 36 -0.44 -12.32 -15.53
C LEU A 36 0.91 -11.66 -15.32
N PHE A 37 1.29 -11.44 -14.05
CA PHE A 37 2.52 -10.77 -13.68
C PHE A 37 2.91 -11.09 -12.24
N GLU A 38 4.20 -11.28 -12.02
CA GLU A 38 4.84 -11.48 -10.72
C GLU A 38 6.23 -10.84 -10.76
N ASP A 39 6.64 -10.27 -9.62
CA ASP A 39 7.95 -9.67 -9.47
C ASP A 39 8.38 -9.62 -8.00
N ASP A 40 9.48 -10.31 -7.69
CA ASP A 40 10.08 -10.40 -6.35
C ASP A 40 11.23 -9.38 -6.15
N PHE A 41 11.59 -8.64 -7.20
CA PHE A 41 12.71 -7.70 -7.22
C PHE A 41 14.09 -8.29 -6.88
N GLU A 42 14.25 -9.62 -6.88
CA GLU A 42 15.49 -10.26 -6.46
C GLU A 42 16.65 -10.02 -7.43
N GLY A 43 17.87 -9.95 -6.86
CA GLY A 43 19.12 -9.90 -7.64
C GLY A 43 19.32 -8.66 -8.52
N ARG A 44 18.55 -7.58 -8.34
CA ARG A 44 18.63 -6.37 -9.20
C ARG A 44 18.43 -5.06 -8.45
N SER A 45 18.93 -3.97 -9.06
CA SER A 45 18.88 -2.61 -8.50
C SER A 45 17.99 -1.65 -9.31
N LYS A 46 17.32 -2.16 -10.35
CA LYS A 46 16.46 -1.38 -11.26
C LYS A 46 15.12 -2.08 -11.46
N LEU A 47 14.05 -1.30 -11.66
CA LEU A 47 12.65 -1.76 -11.78
C LEU A 47 12.40 -2.82 -12.85
N GLY A 48 13.24 -2.94 -13.86
CA GLY A 48 13.11 -3.96 -14.91
C GLY A 48 12.13 -3.58 -16.01
N GLU A 49 11.80 -4.56 -16.86
CA GLU A 49 11.05 -4.32 -18.08
C GLU A 49 9.57 -3.98 -17.82
N GLY A 50 9.04 -3.03 -18.60
CA GLY A 50 7.64 -2.61 -18.56
C GLY A 50 7.29 -1.62 -17.45
N TYR A 51 8.13 -1.45 -16.43
CA TYR A 51 7.97 -0.40 -15.44
C TYR A 51 8.33 0.98 -16.00
N ARG A 52 7.53 1.99 -15.67
CA ARG A 52 7.75 3.39 -16.02
C ARG A 52 7.51 4.27 -14.81
N THR A 53 8.49 5.08 -14.45
CA THR A 53 8.35 6.10 -13.41
C THR A 53 7.67 7.35 -13.96
N GLY A 54 7.03 8.13 -13.09
CA GLY A 54 6.61 9.49 -13.40
C GLY A 54 7.81 10.36 -13.76
N ARG A 55 7.63 11.29 -14.69
CA ARG A 55 8.69 12.19 -15.14
C ARG A 55 9.26 12.99 -13.97
N GLY A 56 10.55 12.86 -13.71
CA GLY A 56 11.23 13.56 -12.60
C GLY A 56 10.98 12.94 -11.22
N MET A 57 10.49 11.70 -11.16
CA MET A 57 10.22 10.96 -9.92
C MET A 57 11.10 9.71 -9.80
N GLU A 58 12.08 9.56 -10.67
CA GLU A 58 12.98 8.40 -10.73
C GLU A 58 13.70 8.19 -9.40
N ALA A 59 14.13 9.28 -8.76
CA ALA A 59 14.83 9.25 -7.48
C ALA A 59 13.98 8.68 -6.32
N GLY A 60 12.65 8.67 -6.46
CA GLY A 60 11.74 8.17 -5.43
C GLY A 60 11.56 6.65 -5.43
N TRP A 61 12.25 5.93 -6.31
CA TRP A 61 12.15 4.48 -6.41
C TRP A 61 13.53 3.83 -6.33
N ASN A 62 13.66 2.83 -5.47
CA ASN A 62 14.92 2.12 -5.28
C ASN A 62 14.67 0.66 -4.92
N ILE A 63 15.52 -0.26 -5.37
CA ILE A 63 15.45 -1.67 -4.95
C ILE A 63 16.67 -1.96 -4.09
N ARG A 64 16.43 -2.51 -2.89
CA ARG A 64 17.47 -2.91 -1.93
C ARG A 64 17.11 -4.25 -1.34
N ASP A 65 18.02 -5.21 -1.42
CA ASP A 65 17.88 -6.54 -0.80
C ASP A 65 16.53 -7.21 -1.13
N GLY A 66 16.16 -7.25 -2.42
CA GLY A 66 14.90 -7.84 -2.88
C GLY A 66 13.64 -7.01 -2.58
N VAL A 67 13.77 -5.80 -2.03
CA VAL A 67 12.63 -4.97 -1.64
C VAL A 67 12.57 -3.70 -2.47
N LEU A 68 11.40 -3.42 -3.05
CA LEU A 68 11.11 -2.15 -3.68
C LEU A 68 10.75 -1.08 -2.63
N PHE A 69 11.55 -0.02 -2.57
CA PHE A 69 11.32 1.18 -1.77
C PHE A 69 10.71 2.28 -2.62
N GLY A 70 9.62 2.86 -2.13
CA GLY A 70 8.99 4.05 -2.68
C GLY A 70 8.98 5.19 -1.68
N GLU A 71 9.36 6.39 -2.11
CA GLU A 71 9.32 7.62 -1.32
C GLU A 71 8.84 8.82 -2.14
N GLN A 72 8.28 9.82 -1.47
CA GLN A 72 7.91 11.08 -2.10
C GLN A 72 9.14 11.99 -2.18
N VAL A 73 9.53 12.39 -3.41
CA VAL A 73 10.69 13.27 -3.65
C VAL A 73 10.31 14.70 -4.05
N ARG A 74 9.01 15.01 -4.02
CA ARG A 74 8.45 16.32 -4.35
C ARG A 74 7.46 16.75 -3.29
N ASP A 75 7.27 18.05 -3.09
CA ASP A 75 6.35 18.54 -2.05
C ASP A 75 4.87 18.43 -2.46
N ASP A 76 4.59 18.43 -3.76
CA ASP A 76 3.24 18.57 -4.31
C ASP A 76 2.53 17.23 -4.57
N HIS A 77 3.26 16.13 -4.74
CA HIS A 77 2.70 14.78 -4.92
C HIS A 77 3.71 13.66 -4.66
N GLY A 78 3.18 12.48 -4.33
CA GLY A 78 3.98 11.26 -4.18
C GLY A 78 4.58 10.78 -5.51
N SER A 79 5.74 10.13 -5.43
CA SER A 79 6.38 9.51 -6.60
C SER A 79 5.47 8.44 -7.20
N THR A 80 5.43 8.37 -8.52
CA THR A 80 4.60 7.40 -9.25
C THR A 80 5.46 6.45 -10.06
N MET A 81 5.04 5.20 -10.14
CA MET A 81 5.49 4.23 -11.13
C MET A 81 4.27 3.48 -11.64
N ARG A 82 4.36 2.93 -12.85
CA ARG A 82 3.27 2.17 -13.48
C ARG A 82 3.82 1.01 -14.30
N LYS A 83 2.99 -0.02 -14.44
CA LYS A 83 3.16 -1.12 -15.40
C LYS A 83 1.87 -1.21 -16.20
N GLN A 84 1.96 -1.04 -17.52
CA GLN A 84 0.81 -1.22 -18.40
C GLN A 84 0.55 -2.71 -18.58
N MET A 85 -0.70 -3.13 -18.38
CA MET A 85 -1.15 -4.51 -18.56
C MET A 85 -2.56 -4.49 -19.14
N GLU A 86 -2.90 -5.53 -19.89
CA GLU A 86 -4.27 -5.77 -20.38
C GLU A 86 -4.97 -6.74 -19.43
N PHE A 87 -6.11 -6.34 -18.87
CA PHE A 87 -6.91 -7.15 -17.96
C PHE A 87 -8.38 -6.72 -18.02
N GLY A 88 -9.28 -7.64 -17.65
CA GLY A 88 -10.70 -7.35 -17.42
C GLY A 88 -10.96 -7.31 -15.91
N ASP A 89 -10.97 -8.50 -15.30
CA ASP A 89 -10.97 -8.67 -13.85
C ASP A 89 -9.54 -8.82 -13.34
N LEU A 90 -9.29 -8.36 -12.11
CA LEU A 90 -7.96 -8.32 -11.54
C LEU A 90 -7.97 -8.79 -10.08
N HIS A 91 -7.05 -9.69 -9.76
CA HIS A 91 -6.63 -9.97 -8.39
C HIS A 91 -5.17 -9.52 -8.24
N VAL A 92 -4.89 -8.70 -7.22
CA VAL A 92 -3.54 -8.22 -6.91
C VAL A 92 -3.21 -8.51 -5.46
N SER A 93 -2.07 -9.14 -5.24
CA SER A 93 -1.46 -9.34 -3.93
C SER A 93 -0.04 -8.79 -3.93
N PHE A 94 0.36 -8.16 -2.83
CA PHE A 94 1.75 -7.81 -2.56
C PHE A 94 1.92 -7.56 -1.07
N ASP A 95 3.11 -7.89 -0.57
CA ASP A 95 3.51 -7.56 0.79
C ASP A 95 4.04 -6.14 0.87
N PHE A 96 3.74 -5.44 1.97
CA PHE A 96 4.24 -4.09 2.18
C PHE A 96 4.54 -3.82 3.66
N ARG A 97 5.41 -2.84 3.89
CA ARG A 97 5.68 -2.27 5.21
C ARG A 97 5.92 -0.78 5.11
N PHE A 98 5.36 -0.01 6.04
CA PHE A 98 5.69 1.41 6.17
C PHE A 98 7.07 1.60 6.80
N SER A 99 7.95 2.33 6.13
CA SER A 99 9.26 2.76 6.64
C SER A 99 9.27 4.28 6.89
N GLY A 100 8.31 4.77 7.68
CA GLY A 100 8.14 6.20 7.99
C GLY A 100 7.18 6.96 7.08
N GLY A 101 6.71 6.34 5.98
CA GLY A 101 5.67 6.90 5.12
C GLY A 101 4.31 7.00 5.81
N SER A 102 3.51 8.00 5.44
CA SER A 102 2.16 8.21 6.00
C SER A 102 1.06 7.45 5.26
N ARG A 103 1.27 7.18 3.96
CA ARG A 103 0.38 6.45 3.07
C ARG A 103 1.05 6.09 1.75
N PHE A 104 0.48 5.14 1.02
CA PHE A 104 0.69 4.97 -0.42
C PHE A 104 -0.66 4.71 -1.10
N ASN A 105 -0.66 4.73 -2.44
CA ASN A 105 -1.85 4.40 -3.22
C ASN A 105 -1.51 3.28 -4.20
N PHE A 106 -2.37 2.28 -4.28
CA PHE A 106 -2.47 1.39 -5.42
C PHE A 106 -3.62 1.89 -6.29
N VAL A 107 -3.35 2.21 -7.56
CA VAL A 107 -4.30 2.87 -8.44
C VAL A 107 -4.45 2.05 -9.71
N ILE A 108 -5.70 1.82 -10.11
CA ILE A 108 -6.07 1.19 -11.37
C ILE A 108 -6.39 2.32 -12.34
N ASP A 109 -5.60 2.38 -13.41
CA ASP A 109 -5.73 3.39 -14.46
C ASP A 109 -6.20 2.75 -15.77
N ASP A 110 -7.14 3.40 -16.45
CA ASP A 110 -7.47 3.15 -17.85
C ASP A 110 -7.15 4.39 -18.68
N ASN A 111 -6.10 4.30 -19.51
CA ASN A 111 -5.69 5.40 -20.39
C ASN A 111 -6.73 5.70 -21.48
N ASN A 112 -7.67 4.79 -21.74
CA ASN A 112 -8.75 4.98 -22.72
C ASN A 112 -9.99 5.66 -22.10
N GLU A 113 -10.14 5.64 -20.77
CA GLU A 113 -11.24 6.32 -20.08
C GLU A 113 -11.01 7.84 -20.04
N LYS A 114 -11.72 8.56 -20.91
CA LYS A 114 -11.53 10.02 -21.07
C LYS A 114 -12.37 10.85 -20.10
N SER A 115 -13.32 10.24 -19.39
CA SER A 115 -14.15 10.96 -18.41
C SER A 115 -13.44 11.24 -17.08
N VAL A 116 -12.23 10.73 -16.89
CA VAL A 116 -11.49 10.83 -15.62
C VAL A 116 -10.15 11.52 -15.78
N HIS A 117 -9.66 12.13 -14.70
CA HIS A 117 -8.33 12.73 -14.66
C HIS A 117 -7.24 11.65 -14.63
N ALA A 118 -6.29 11.73 -15.56
CA ALA A 118 -5.11 10.86 -15.63
C ALA A 118 -5.40 9.35 -15.76
N GLY A 119 -6.62 8.98 -16.19
CA GLY A 119 -7.03 7.58 -16.33
C GLY A 119 -7.46 6.91 -15.02
N HIS A 120 -7.46 7.59 -13.87
CA HIS A 120 -7.78 6.99 -12.58
C HIS A 120 -9.22 6.45 -12.52
N VAL A 121 -9.37 5.13 -12.43
CA VAL A 121 -10.67 4.43 -12.35
C VAL A 121 -10.99 4.01 -10.92
N ALA A 122 -10.02 3.40 -10.23
CA ALA A 122 -10.19 2.92 -8.86
C ALA A 122 -8.90 3.05 -8.05
N ARG A 123 -9.04 3.16 -6.73
CA ARG A 123 -7.90 3.36 -5.83
C ARG A 123 -8.09 2.66 -4.50
N ALA A 124 -7.03 2.00 -4.05
CA ALA A 124 -6.82 1.67 -2.65
C ALA A 124 -5.77 2.61 -2.06
N SER A 125 -6.17 3.46 -1.11
CA SER A 125 -5.25 4.27 -0.31
C SER A 125 -5.01 3.56 1.02
N VAL A 126 -3.76 3.19 1.26
CA VAL A 126 -3.35 2.46 2.45
C VAL A 126 -2.56 3.40 3.33
N SER A 127 -2.90 3.42 4.60
CA SER A 127 -2.20 4.13 5.67
C SER A 127 -2.06 3.20 6.88
N PRO A 128 -1.14 3.46 7.83
CA PRO A 128 -0.88 2.55 8.95
C PRO A 128 -2.11 2.16 9.78
N LYS A 129 -3.17 2.96 9.77
CA LYS A 129 -4.38 2.76 10.59
C LYS A 129 -5.66 2.61 9.78
N ARG A 130 -5.59 2.70 8.45
CA ARG A 130 -6.79 2.72 7.60
C ARG A 130 -6.46 2.34 6.17
N ILE A 131 -7.34 1.53 5.59
CA ILE A 131 -7.47 1.34 4.15
C ILE A 131 -8.74 2.05 3.70
N SER A 132 -8.64 2.81 2.61
CA SER A 132 -9.78 3.44 1.96
C SER A 132 -9.80 3.02 0.51
N ILE A 133 -10.95 2.50 0.07
CA ILE A 133 -11.20 2.15 -1.33
C ILE A 133 -12.11 3.23 -1.92
N SER A 134 -11.77 3.72 -3.11
CA SER A 134 -12.46 4.81 -3.79
C SER A 134 -12.80 4.41 -5.22
N ASP A 135 -14.04 4.71 -5.62
CA ASP A 135 -14.44 4.82 -7.01
C ASP A 135 -13.96 6.18 -7.54
N ASP A 136 -12.87 6.17 -8.29
CA ASP A 136 -12.30 7.38 -8.87
C ASP A 136 -13.06 7.77 -10.16
N LYS A 137 -13.64 6.79 -10.87
CA LYS A 137 -14.38 6.99 -12.13
C LYS A 137 -15.67 7.79 -11.99
N LEU A 138 -16.48 7.48 -10.98
CA LEU A 138 -17.71 8.21 -10.68
C LEU A 138 -17.51 9.23 -9.55
N GLY A 139 -16.40 9.13 -8.82
CA GLY A 139 -16.09 9.99 -7.69
C GLY A 139 -15.16 11.15 -8.04
N SER A 140 -14.06 11.26 -7.30
CA SER A 140 -13.24 12.49 -7.25
C SER A 140 -12.37 12.74 -8.49
N MET A 141 -12.18 11.72 -9.32
CA MET A 141 -11.38 11.84 -10.55
C MET A 141 -12.24 12.07 -11.78
N ASN A 142 -13.55 11.84 -11.70
CA ASN A 142 -14.51 12.25 -12.72
C ASN A 142 -14.36 13.75 -13.03
N LEU A 143 -14.13 14.08 -14.31
CA LEU A 143 -13.83 15.44 -14.74
C LEU A 143 -15.02 16.38 -14.49
N ASP A 144 -16.25 15.95 -14.71
CA ASP A 144 -17.44 16.77 -14.46
C ASP A 144 -17.59 17.09 -12.98
N VAL A 145 -17.36 16.10 -12.10
CA VAL A 145 -17.38 16.30 -10.64
C VAL A 145 -16.28 17.28 -10.22
N ARG A 146 -15.07 17.14 -10.79
CA ARG A 146 -13.95 18.05 -10.50
C ARG A 146 -14.25 19.48 -10.95
N GLU A 147 -14.82 19.67 -12.13
CA GLU A 147 -15.18 21.00 -12.62
C GLU A 147 -16.27 21.64 -11.76
N LYS A 148 -17.30 20.88 -11.38
CA LYS A 148 -18.34 21.37 -10.43
C LYS A 148 -17.73 21.76 -9.07
N ARG A 149 -16.78 20.98 -8.55
CA ARG A 149 -16.06 21.32 -7.30
C ARG A 149 -15.26 22.61 -7.43
N LYS A 150 -14.53 22.80 -8.53
CA LYS A 150 -13.77 24.03 -8.79
C LYS A 150 -14.69 25.25 -8.88
N GLN A 151 -15.87 25.09 -9.47
CA GLN A 151 -16.89 26.13 -9.60
C GLN A 151 -17.73 26.32 -8.33
N LYS A 152 -17.53 25.52 -7.28
CA LYS A 152 -18.39 25.47 -6.08
C LYS A 152 -19.88 25.28 -6.40
N SER A 153 -20.17 24.53 -7.46
CA SER A 153 -21.52 24.33 -8.02
C SER A 153 -22.03 22.90 -7.81
N LEU A 154 -21.50 22.19 -6.81
CA LEU A 154 -22.06 20.89 -6.43
C LEU A 154 -23.48 21.06 -5.87
N PRO A 155 -24.41 20.15 -6.21
CA PRO A 155 -25.70 20.11 -5.55
C PRO A 155 -25.51 19.84 -4.04
N PRO A 156 -26.44 20.33 -3.19
CA PRO A 156 -26.48 19.93 -1.79
C PRO A 156 -26.66 18.41 -1.67
N GLU A 157 -26.13 17.84 -0.59
CA GLU A 157 -26.32 16.43 -0.22
C GLU A 157 -27.79 16.09 0.03
#